data_AF-A0A7C1V0A3-F1
#
_entry.id   AF-A0A7C1V0A3-F1
#
_cell.length_a   1.000
_cell.length_b   1.000
_cell.length_c   1.000
_cell.angle_alpha   90.00
_cell.angle_beta   90.00
_cell.angle_gamma   90.00
#
_symmetry.space_group_name_H-M   'P 1'
#
loop_
_entity.id
_entity.type
_entity.pdbx_description
1 polymer ?
#
loop_
_entity_poly.entity_id
_entity_poly.type
_entity_poly.pdbx_seq_one_letter_code
_entity_poly.pdbx_strand_id
1 'polypeptide(L)'
;MKEFRVNKYIVLRLEKSKTIIYVNGERFNQCKFLLLNITFENIKDLDEIESIDGAVEKIDRDEDDTFFFNREKISPETEFWAHCSNLQVWVENKYNTRLLHKSIAFPLLKKLTELGDSFAKIRLQEEIINRLESGYLPVAKFLIEEGYLNYLDKPCSNFHFLKSEEEREALDDLNNIAKNTNHDNFEMARYTDIDFFDEEDRGSRPGFYIVIQDKHIIGLDIHLNQLKEFPKAIFKLRYLKKLYLDYNNISVIPNEIIHLKYLIDFSMKHNKLSYLPRSIGKLEFLENLGLDNNDLKSIPDMFVKNCALQHIYLNFNLIDKIPESISKCKHLKQLHLENNNLTSIPNSLSLLESIEWINLKGNGLREENFSLATNKHLYKKITL
;
A
#
# COMPACT_ATOMS: atom_id res chain seq x y z
N MET A 1 46.87 9.33 23.55
CA MET A 1 45.55 9.14 22.91
C MET A 1 45.64 9.77 21.54
N LYS A 2 45.46 9.01 20.46
CA LYS A 2 45.46 9.58 19.09
C LYS A 2 44.06 10.03 18.77
N GLU A 3 43.93 11.26 18.30
CA GLU A 3 42.66 11.88 17.92
C GLU A 3 42.80 12.39 16.48
N PHE A 4 41.78 12.17 15.66
CA PHE A 4 41.68 12.71 14.32
C PHE A 4 40.30 13.33 14.12
N ARG A 5 40.27 14.61 13.73
CA ARG A 5 39.04 15.34 13.48
C ARG A 5 38.74 15.31 11.99
N VAL A 6 37.63 14.67 11.62
CA VAL A 6 37.18 14.57 10.23
C VAL A 6 36.47 15.84 9.79
N ASN A 7 35.56 16.35 10.63
CA ASN A 7 34.89 17.63 10.40
C ASN A 7 34.49 18.27 11.75
N LYS A 8 33.63 19.30 11.72
CA LYS A 8 33.19 19.98 12.94
C LYS A 8 32.39 19.08 13.91
N TYR A 9 31.81 17.98 13.41
CA TYR A 9 30.98 17.05 14.20
C TYR A 9 31.69 15.73 14.51
N ILE A 10 32.44 15.15 13.56
CA ILE A 10 33.02 13.80 13.64
C ILE A 10 34.47 13.85 14.07
N VAL A 11 34.77 13.08 15.12
CA VAL A 11 36.13 12.87 15.65
C VAL A 11 36.34 11.38 15.89
N LEU A 12 37.49 10.83 15.48
CA LEU A 12 37.89 9.47 15.83
C LEU A 12 38.95 9.52 16.92
N ARG A 13 38.88 8.58 17.87
CA ARG A 13 39.91 8.39 18.92
C ARG A 13 40.36 6.95 18.98
N LEU A 14 41.66 6.74 19.16
CA LEU A 14 42.23 5.44 19.48
C LEU A 14 42.25 5.26 21.00
N GLU A 15 41.36 4.41 21.51
CA GLU A 15 41.19 4.13 22.93
C GLU A 15 41.27 2.63 23.19
N LYS A 16 42.14 2.21 24.12
CA LYS A 16 42.32 0.79 24.49
C LYS A 16 42.47 -0.13 23.25
N SER A 17 43.27 0.33 22.28
CA SER A 17 43.52 -0.35 21.00
C SER A 17 42.29 -0.54 20.11
N LYS A 18 41.25 0.28 20.27
CA LYS A 18 40.08 0.31 19.40
C LYS A 18 39.85 1.73 18.88
N THR A 19 39.47 1.83 17.61
CA THR A 19 39.01 3.09 17.04
C THR A 19 37.58 3.34 17.47
N ILE A 20 37.31 4.52 18.02
CA ILE A 20 35.99 4.93 18.47
C ILE A 20 35.60 6.21 17.74
N ILE A 21 34.41 6.22 17.16
CA ILE A 21 33.83 7.40 16.51
C ILE A 21 33.07 8.20 17.56
N TYR A 22 33.30 9.51 17.57
CA TYR A 22 32.57 10.50 18.34
C TYR A 22 31.85 11.44 17.38
N VAL A 23 30.58 11.72 17.68
CA VAL A 23 29.75 12.68 16.96
C VAL A 23 29.30 13.75 17.94
N ASN A 24 29.72 15.00 17.71
CA ASN A 24 29.53 16.14 18.61
C ASN A 24 29.98 15.88 20.06
N GLY A 25 31.08 15.14 20.23
CA GLY A 25 31.64 14.80 21.54
C GLY A 25 31.01 13.58 22.22
N GLU A 26 29.91 13.04 21.67
CA GLU A 26 29.28 11.81 22.17
C GLU A 26 29.80 10.57 21.44
N ARG A 27 29.96 9.47 22.17
CA ARG A 27 30.41 8.21 21.58
C ARG A 27 29.32 7.62 20.67
N PHE A 28 29.67 7.35 19.42
CA PHE A 28 28.76 6.75 18.44
C PHE A 28 28.78 5.22 18.56
N ASN A 29 27.78 4.65 19.22
CA ASN A 29 27.70 3.23 19.58
C ASN A 29 26.91 2.40 18.53
N GLN A 30 27.37 2.39 17.28
CA GLN A 30 26.83 1.54 16.20
C GLN A 30 27.89 0.49 15.83
N CYS A 31 27.57 -0.80 16.02
CA CYS A 31 28.48 -1.90 15.76
C CYS A 31 28.41 -2.29 14.28
N LYS A 32 29.46 -1.99 13.48
CA LYS A 32 29.76 -2.66 12.18
C LYS A 32 31.08 -2.18 11.54
N PHE A 33 31.47 -2.83 10.45
CA PHE A 33 32.76 -2.73 9.76
C PHE A 33 33.01 -1.34 9.14
N LEU A 34 34.08 -0.66 9.56
CA LEU A 34 34.61 0.52 8.88
C LEU A 34 35.66 0.18 7.81
N LEU A 35 36.25 -1.01 7.89
CA LEU A 35 37.25 -1.50 6.94
C LEU A 35 36.73 -2.72 6.21
N LEU A 36 36.89 -2.70 4.90
CA LEU A 36 36.78 -3.84 4.02
C LEU A 36 38.18 -4.32 3.67
N ASN A 37 38.48 -5.58 3.99
CA ASN A 37 39.75 -6.20 3.69
C ASN A 37 39.58 -7.05 2.43
N ILE A 38 40.12 -6.57 1.32
CA ILE A 38 40.08 -7.26 0.04
C ILE A 38 41.50 -7.77 -0.24
N THR A 39 41.64 -9.07 -0.45
CA THR A 39 42.93 -9.67 -0.86
C THR A 39 43.30 -9.21 -2.27
N PHE A 40 44.61 -9.11 -2.56
CA PHE A 40 45.09 -8.68 -3.88
C PHE A 40 44.65 -9.62 -5.02
N GLU A 41 44.32 -10.87 -4.70
CA GLU A 41 43.86 -11.89 -5.65
C GLU A 41 42.43 -11.62 -6.14
N ASN A 42 41.57 -11.03 -5.29
CA ASN A 42 40.15 -10.78 -5.59
C ASN A 42 39.91 -9.40 -6.22
N ILE A 43 40.96 -8.61 -6.49
CA ILE A 43 40.82 -7.24 -7.04
C ILE A 43 40.20 -7.26 -8.45
N LYS A 44 40.44 -8.31 -9.25
CA LYS A 44 39.95 -8.40 -10.63
C LYS A 44 38.43 -8.56 -10.72
N ASP A 45 37.78 -9.07 -9.67
CA ASP A 45 36.32 -9.25 -9.62
C ASP A 45 35.58 -7.97 -9.15
N LEU A 46 36.33 -6.92 -8.82
CA LEU A 46 35.80 -5.65 -8.32
C LEU A 46 35.44 -4.63 -9.40
N ASP A 47 35.85 -4.86 -10.66
CA ASP A 47 35.63 -3.91 -11.76
C ASP A 47 34.12 -3.65 -12.04
N GLU A 48 33.25 -4.54 -11.59
CA GLU A 48 31.78 -4.44 -11.72
C GLU A 48 31.07 -3.88 -10.48
N ILE A 49 31.79 -3.53 -9.41
CA ILE A 49 31.18 -3.11 -8.15
C ILE A 49 30.96 -1.60 -8.13
N GLU A 50 29.70 -1.19 -8.04
CA GLU A 50 29.33 0.23 -7.98
C GLU A 50 29.24 0.82 -6.56
N SER A 51 29.26 -0.04 -5.52
CA SER A 51 29.14 0.39 -4.13
C SER A 51 29.86 -0.54 -3.16
N ILE A 52 30.23 0.02 -2.00
CA ILE A 52 30.85 -0.73 -0.92
C ILE A 52 29.98 -1.89 -0.39
N ASP A 53 28.65 -1.74 -0.44
CA ASP A 53 27.72 -2.81 -0.07
C ASP A 53 27.73 -3.95 -1.11
N GLY A 54 27.85 -3.61 -2.41
CA GLY A 54 28.01 -4.59 -3.48
C GLY A 54 29.33 -5.36 -3.36
N ALA A 55 30.39 -4.72 -2.84
CA ALA A 55 31.64 -5.42 -2.53
C ALA A 55 31.47 -6.43 -1.40
N VAL A 56 30.82 -6.03 -0.31
CA VAL A 56 30.53 -6.94 0.82
C VAL A 56 29.72 -8.13 0.34
N GLU A 57 28.66 -7.91 -0.43
CA GLU A 57 27.78 -8.99 -0.91
C GLU A 57 28.45 -9.97 -1.88
N LYS A 58 29.47 -9.54 -2.65
CA LYS A 58 30.28 -10.45 -3.47
C LYS A 58 31.26 -11.25 -2.61
N ILE A 59 31.83 -10.63 -1.57
CA ILE A 59 32.79 -11.27 -0.66
C ILE A 59 32.10 -12.28 0.28
N ASP A 60 30.88 -12.00 0.76
CA ASP A 60 30.12 -12.87 1.66
C ASP A 60 29.54 -14.13 0.97
N ARG A 61 29.56 -14.22 -0.37
CA ARG A 61 29.01 -15.37 -1.13
C ARG A 61 30.00 -16.49 -1.40
N ASP A 62 31.30 -16.27 -1.18
CA ASP A 62 32.27 -17.35 -1.20
C ASP A 62 32.18 -18.06 0.16
N GLU A 63 31.38 -19.13 0.19
CA GLU A 63 31.06 -19.99 1.34
C GLU A 63 32.29 -20.70 1.93
N ASP A 64 33.17 -19.95 2.57
CA ASP A 64 34.09 -20.51 3.55
C ASP A 64 34.22 -19.51 4.71
N ASP A 65 33.52 -19.83 5.80
CA ASP A 65 33.60 -19.19 7.13
C ASP A 65 35.04 -19.11 7.69
N THR A 66 36.04 -19.57 6.94
CA THR A 66 37.48 -19.43 7.19
C THR A 66 38.09 -18.10 6.74
N PHE A 67 37.38 -17.21 6.02
CA PHE A 67 37.88 -15.84 5.79
C PHE A 67 37.77 -14.93 7.01
N PHE A 68 37.06 -15.38 8.06
CA PHE A 68 37.18 -14.82 9.39
C PHE A 68 38.56 -15.17 9.96
N PHE A 69 39.44 -14.18 9.97
CA PHE A 69 40.76 -14.16 10.64
C PHE A 69 41.95 -14.76 9.89
N ASN A 70 42.33 -14.13 8.78
CA ASN A 70 43.73 -13.72 8.65
C ASN A 70 43.85 -12.21 8.85
N ARG A 71 43.58 -11.75 10.09
CA ARG A 71 44.09 -10.46 10.59
C ARG A 71 45.61 -10.56 10.74
N GLU A 72 46.33 -10.90 9.68
CA GLU A 72 47.78 -10.78 9.69
C GLU A 72 48.11 -9.27 9.81
N LYS A 73 48.45 -8.86 11.05
CA LYS A 73 49.32 -7.73 11.38
C LYS A 73 48.91 -6.32 10.92
N ILE A 74 47.64 -5.93 10.98
CA ILE A 74 47.33 -4.49 11.02
C ILE A 74 47.43 -4.03 12.47
N SER A 75 48.38 -3.13 12.77
CA SER A 75 48.49 -2.56 14.10
C SER A 75 47.25 -1.72 14.43
N PRO A 76 46.82 -1.61 15.70
CA PRO A 76 45.69 -0.75 16.07
C PRO A 76 45.82 0.69 15.59
N GLU A 77 47.07 1.17 15.43
CA GLU A 77 47.38 2.47 14.88
C GLU A 77 47.16 2.54 13.36
N THR A 78 47.61 1.53 12.62
CA THR A 78 47.40 1.45 11.16
C THR A 78 45.90 1.34 10.86
N GLU A 79 45.17 0.52 11.63
CA GLU A 79 43.72 0.39 11.54
C GLU A 79 43.01 1.73 11.83
N PHE A 80 43.47 2.44 12.86
CA PHE A 80 42.95 3.78 13.19
C PHE A 80 43.09 4.76 12.03
N TRP A 81 44.25 4.84 11.39
CA TRP A 81 44.46 5.74 10.26
C TRP A 81 43.65 5.34 9.03
N ALA A 82 43.48 4.05 8.78
CA ALA A 82 42.63 3.56 7.70
C ALA A 82 41.15 3.93 7.93
N HIS A 83 40.63 3.78 9.16
CA HIS A 83 39.30 4.26 9.55
C HIS A 83 39.14 5.76 9.37
N CYS A 84 40.14 6.55 9.78
CA CYS A 84 40.14 7.99 9.60
C CYS A 84 40.06 8.37 8.12
N SER A 85 40.83 7.67 7.26
CA SER A 85 40.82 7.90 5.82
C SER A 85 39.46 7.60 5.18
N ASN A 86 38.83 6.48 5.51
CA ASN A 86 37.50 6.12 4.98
C ASN A 86 36.43 7.16 5.33
N LEU A 87 36.39 7.60 6.60
CA LEU A 87 35.44 8.63 7.03
C LEU A 87 35.77 10.00 6.41
N GLN A 88 37.05 10.36 6.30
CA GLN A 88 37.47 11.60 5.64
C GLN A 88 36.99 11.65 4.19
N VAL A 89 37.25 10.59 3.42
CA VAL A 89 36.84 10.48 2.01
C VAL A 89 35.31 10.55 1.88
N TRP A 90 34.58 9.87 2.76
CA TRP A 90 33.12 9.92 2.77
C TRP A 90 32.59 11.34 2.98
N VAL A 91 33.16 12.10 3.94
CA VAL A 91 32.75 13.48 4.21
C VAL A 91 33.14 14.43 3.06
N GLU A 92 34.36 14.31 2.53
CA GLU A 92 34.85 15.14 1.42
C GLU A 92 34.02 14.95 0.14
N ASN A 93 33.46 13.76 -0.05
CA ASN A 93 32.55 13.43 -1.16
C ASN A 93 31.07 13.70 -0.83
N LYS A 94 30.81 14.65 0.08
CA LYS A 94 29.46 15.07 0.48
C LYS A 94 28.61 13.89 0.93
N TYR A 95 29.16 13.01 1.77
CA TYR A 95 28.45 11.87 2.35
C TYR A 95 27.89 10.86 1.33
N ASN A 96 28.56 10.66 0.20
CA ASN A 96 28.15 9.66 -0.80
C ASN A 96 28.07 8.26 -0.18
N THR A 97 26.86 7.69 -0.10
CA THR A 97 26.57 6.40 0.56
C THR A 97 27.21 5.21 -0.13
N ARG A 98 27.71 5.36 -1.37
CA ARG A 98 28.51 4.33 -2.05
C ARG A 98 29.90 4.11 -1.44
N LEU A 99 30.43 5.10 -0.73
CA LEU A 99 31.80 5.12 -0.20
C LEU A 99 31.91 4.63 1.25
N LEU A 100 30.78 4.42 1.93
CA LEU A 100 30.75 3.98 3.33
C LEU A 100 29.57 3.04 3.53
N HIS A 101 29.83 1.89 4.15
CA HIS A 101 28.84 0.82 4.29
C HIS A 101 27.53 1.32 4.90
N LYS A 102 26.38 0.87 4.36
CA LYS A 102 25.05 1.41 4.69
C LYS A 102 24.74 1.40 6.19
N SER A 103 25.28 0.43 6.92
CA SER A 103 25.05 0.33 8.37
C SER A 103 25.72 1.43 9.19
N ILE A 104 26.76 2.09 8.65
CA ILE A 104 27.45 3.19 9.32
C ILE A 104 27.02 4.52 8.69
N ALA A 105 26.94 4.57 7.36
CA ALA A 105 26.55 5.77 6.63
C ALA A 105 25.16 6.26 7.03
N PHE A 106 24.16 5.38 7.07
CA PHE A 106 22.78 5.79 7.32
C PHE A 106 22.57 6.33 8.75
N PRO A 107 23.04 5.67 9.82
CA PRO A 107 22.89 6.22 11.17
C PRO A 107 23.78 7.45 11.43
N LEU A 108 24.94 7.57 10.77
CA LEU A 108 25.74 8.81 10.83
C LEU A 108 25.02 9.98 10.15
N LEU A 109 24.44 9.78 8.97
CA LEU A 109 23.64 10.79 8.27
C LEU A 109 22.49 11.29 9.14
N LYS A 110 21.78 10.37 9.82
CA LYS A 110 20.73 10.71 10.79
C LYS A 110 21.27 11.63 11.88
N LYS A 111 22.35 11.23 12.56
CA LYS A 111 22.95 12.02 13.65
C LYS A 111 23.47 13.38 13.20
N LEU A 112 24.11 13.46 12.04
CA LEU A 112 24.60 14.73 11.50
C LEU A 112 23.45 15.67 11.12
N THR A 113 22.35 15.11 10.59
CA THR A 113 21.14 15.87 10.28
C THR A 113 20.51 16.47 11.55
N GLU A 114 20.44 15.69 12.64
CA GLU A 114 19.97 16.17 13.96
C GLU A 114 20.84 17.32 14.50
N LEU A 115 22.12 17.38 14.12
CA LEU A 115 23.07 18.42 14.50
C LEU A 115 23.10 19.63 13.55
N GLY A 116 22.20 19.65 12.55
CA GLY A 116 22.05 20.75 11.60
C GLY A 116 23.05 20.75 10.45
N ASP A 117 23.65 19.62 10.09
CA ASP A 117 24.45 19.51 8.87
C ASP A 117 23.53 19.47 7.63
N SER A 118 23.59 20.52 6.81
CA SER A 118 22.73 20.66 5.63
C SER A 118 23.03 19.65 4.53
N PHE A 119 24.30 19.28 4.34
CA PHE A 119 24.68 18.27 3.33
C PHE A 119 24.26 16.88 3.79
N ALA A 120 24.38 16.57 5.09
CA ALA A 120 23.90 15.31 5.64
C ALA A 120 22.37 15.21 5.53
N LYS A 121 21.64 16.31 5.77
CA LYS A 121 20.18 16.36 5.59
C LYS A 121 19.78 16.00 4.16
N ILE A 122 20.36 16.67 3.17
CA ILE A 122 20.06 16.42 1.74
C ILE A 122 20.35 14.96 1.40
N ARG A 123 21.49 14.43 1.83
CA ARG A 123 21.89 13.05 1.52
C ARG A 123 21.04 12.01 2.23
N LEU A 124 20.63 12.28 3.48
CA LEU A 124 19.68 11.44 4.19
C LEU A 124 18.33 11.40 3.48
N GLN A 125 17.83 12.55 3.01
CA GLN A 125 16.60 12.64 2.24
C GLN A 125 16.70 11.84 0.93
N GLU A 126 17.74 12.04 0.13
CA GLU A 126 18.01 11.28 -1.10
C GLU A 126 18.04 9.78 -0.83
N GLU A 127 18.70 9.35 0.24
CA GLU A 127 18.85 7.95 0.58
C GLU A 127 17.55 7.32 1.12
N ILE A 128 16.76 8.07 1.89
CA ILE A 128 15.40 7.67 2.28
C ILE A 128 14.55 7.49 1.02
N ILE A 129 14.60 8.45 0.09
CA ILE A 129 13.89 8.39 -1.18
C ILE A 129 14.34 7.16 -1.99
N ASN A 130 15.64 6.97 -2.21
CA ASN A 130 16.18 5.81 -2.93
C ASN A 130 15.74 4.48 -2.30
N ARG A 131 15.71 4.39 -0.97
CA ARG A 131 15.24 3.21 -0.25
C ARG A 131 13.74 2.99 -0.41
N LEU A 132 12.94 4.04 -0.43
CA LEU A 132 11.52 3.98 -0.76
C LEU A 132 11.31 3.57 -2.23
N GLU A 133 12.11 4.11 -3.16
CA GLU A 133 12.10 3.80 -4.59
C GLU A 133 12.53 2.37 -4.91
N SER A 134 13.39 1.77 -4.09
CA SER A 134 13.83 0.37 -4.25
C SER A 134 12.67 -0.63 -4.21
N GLY A 135 11.52 -0.24 -3.65
CA GLY A 135 10.33 -1.08 -3.52
C GLY A 135 10.48 -2.22 -2.50
N TYR A 136 11.58 -2.27 -1.74
CA TYR A 136 11.84 -3.30 -0.75
C TYR A 136 11.13 -3.00 0.59
N LEU A 137 10.10 -3.80 0.86
CA LEU A 137 9.10 -3.62 1.92
C LEU A 137 9.64 -3.45 3.34
N PRO A 138 10.52 -4.35 3.84
CA PRO A 138 11.01 -4.26 5.21
C PRO A 138 11.74 -2.94 5.46
N VAL A 139 12.38 -2.39 4.43
CA VAL A 139 13.09 -1.11 4.50
C VAL A 139 12.10 0.04 4.57
N ALA A 140 11.07 0.08 3.73
CA ALA A 140 10.05 1.13 3.80
C ALA A 140 9.31 1.14 5.15
N LYS A 141 8.93 -0.03 5.67
CA LYS A 141 8.28 -0.18 6.99
C LYS A 141 9.16 0.36 8.11
N PHE A 142 10.43 -0.06 8.15
CA PHE A 142 11.42 0.43 9.10
C PHE A 142 11.56 1.95 9.04
N LEU A 143 11.62 2.54 7.83
CA LEU A 143 11.75 3.99 7.67
C LEU A 143 10.53 4.75 8.22
N ILE A 144 9.32 4.21 8.08
CA ILE A 144 8.10 4.82 8.59
C ILE A 144 8.03 4.69 10.12
N GLU A 145 8.18 3.48 10.64
CA GLU A 145 8.08 3.18 12.08
C GLU A 145 9.11 3.96 12.91
N GLU A 146 10.32 4.08 12.40
CA GLU A 146 11.40 4.83 13.05
C GLU A 146 11.34 6.35 12.78
N GLY A 147 10.27 6.83 12.14
CA GLY A 147 10.02 8.25 11.92
C GLY A 147 10.97 8.93 10.92
N TYR A 148 11.61 8.18 10.02
CA TYR A 148 12.54 8.77 9.04
C TYR A 148 11.83 9.70 8.04
N LEU A 149 10.52 9.55 7.84
CA LEU A 149 9.75 10.46 6.99
C LEU A 149 9.74 11.91 7.52
N ASN A 150 10.01 12.12 8.81
CA ASN A 150 10.09 13.46 9.40
C ASN A 150 11.30 14.26 8.92
N TYR A 151 12.33 13.59 8.37
CA TYR A 151 13.48 14.25 7.78
C TYR A 151 13.21 14.74 6.35
N LEU A 152 12.11 14.31 5.73
CA LEU A 152 11.64 14.83 4.45
C LEU A 152 10.89 16.14 4.71
N ASP A 153 11.28 17.23 4.06
CA ASP A 153 10.61 18.53 4.23
C ASP A 153 9.13 18.45 3.77
N LYS A 154 8.19 19.06 4.51
CA LYS A 154 6.75 19.17 4.12
C LYS A 154 6.43 20.56 3.55
N PRO A 155 5.49 20.70 2.59
CA PRO A 155 4.74 19.67 1.90
C PRO A 155 5.13 19.61 0.42
N CYS A 156 5.76 18.53 0.00
CA CYS A 156 5.43 17.97 -1.30
C CYS A 156 4.69 16.67 -1.00
N SER A 157 3.45 16.55 -1.46
CA SER A 157 3.05 15.56 -2.47
C SER A 157 4.02 14.39 -2.73
N ASN A 158 4.49 13.70 -1.68
CA ASN A 158 5.54 12.68 -1.77
C ASN A 158 4.97 11.29 -2.06
N PHE A 159 4.12 11.21 -3.09
CA PHE A 159 3.92 9.98 -3.86
C PHE A 159 4.67 10.06 -5.19
N HIS A 160 5.90 10.60 -5.19
CA HIS A 160 6.76 10.64 -6.39
C HIS A 160 7.06 9.25 -6.97
N PHE A 161 6.85 8.19 -6.19
CA PHE A 161 6.87 6.82 -6.67
C PHE A 161 5.68 6.48 -7.57
N LEU A 162 4.55 7.20 -7.47
CA LEU A 162 3.42 7.08 -8.38
C LEU A 162 3.75 7.80 -9.68
N LYS A 163 3.42 7.18 -10.81
CA LYS A 163 3.64 7.80 -12.13
C LYS A 163 2.72 9.00 -12.36
N SER A 164 1.52 8.99 -11.79
CA SER A 164 0.49 10.00 -12.09
C SER A 164 0.53 11.18 -11.11
N GLU A 165 0.54 12.40 -11.64
CA GLU A 165 0.27 13.62 -10.87
C GLU A 165 -1.15 13.65 -10.31
N GLU A 166 -2.13 13.14 -11.06
CA GLU A 166 -3.52 13.07 -10.62
C GLU A 166 -3.70 12.13 -9.42
N GLU A 167 -2.96 11.01 -9.37
CA GLU A 167 -2.99 10.09 -8.23
C GLU A 167 -2.31 10.70 -6.99
N ARG A 168 -1.24 11.49 -7.19
CA ARG A 168 -0.60 12.26 -6.12
C ARG A 168 -1.56 13.27 -5.50
N GLU A 169 -2.20 14.07 -6.33
CA GLU A 169 -3.21 15.04 -5.87
C GLU A 169 -4.37 14.37 -5.15
N ALA A 170 -4.85 13.23 -5.67
CA ALA A 170 -5.92 12.49 -5.01
C ALA A 170 -5.55 12.02 -3.62
N LEU A 171 -4.32 11.54 -3.44
CA LEU A 171 -3.87 11.13 -2.12
C LEU A 171 -3.68 12.31 -1.18
N ASP A 172 -3.24 13.48 -1.66
CA ASP A 172 -3.20 14.70 -0.85
C ASP A 172 -4.60 15.11 -0.38
N ASP A 173 -5.58 15.10 -1.29
CA ASP A 173 -6.98 15.37 -0.98
C ASP A 173 -7.54 14.38 0.05
N LEU A 174 -7.32 13.07 -0.17
CA LEU A 174 -7.73 12.01 0.74
C LEU A 174 -7.02 12.11 2.11
N ASN A 175 -5.76 12.59 2.15
CA ASN A 175 -5.03 12.83 3.39
C ASN A 175 -5.69 13.91 4.23
N ASN A 176 -6.14 14.97 3.56
CA ASN A 176 -6.84 16.06 4.22
C ASN A 176 -8.19 15.59 4.77
N ILE A 177 -8.88 14.70 4.06
CA ILE A 177 -10.11 14.05 4.58
C ILE A 177 -9.78 13.20 5.81
N ALA A 178 -8.73 12.38 5.77
CA ALA A 178 -8.32 11.52 6.88
C ALA A 178 -8.01 12.31 8.16
N LYS A 179 -7.27 13.43 8.04
CA LYS A 179 -6.97 14.33 9.16
C LYS A 179 -8.24 14.91 9.79
N ASN A 180 -9.24 15.25 8.97
CA ASN A 180 -10.51 15.82 9.45
C ASN A 180 -11.39 14.79 10.16
N THR A 181 -11.14 13.50 9.96
CA THR A 181 -11.85 12.39 10.62
C THR A 181 -11.17 11.93 11.92
N ASN A 182 -10.23 12.72 12.49
CA ASN A 182 -9.43 12.40 13.69
C ASN A 182 -8.60 11.12 13.57
N HIS A 183 -8.14 10.79 12.35
CA HIS A 183 -7.23 9.68 12.12
C HIS A 183 -5.83 10.23 11.81
N ASP A 184 -4.87 9.91 12.69
CA ASP A 184 -3.46 10.22 12.50
C ASP A 184 -2.86 9.24 11.48
N ASN A 185 -2.97 9.62 10.19
CA ASN A 185 -2.25 9.08 9.03
C ASN A 185 -2.93 7.96 8.21
N PHE A 186 -2.61 7.96 6.91
CA PHE A 186 -2.75 6.80 6.02
C PHE A 186 -1.91 5.64 6.54
N GLU A 187 -2.53 4.49 6.74
CA GLU A 187 -1.81 3.25 6.96
C GLU A 187 -1.55 2.61 5.60
N MET A 188 -0.30 2.69 5.15
CA MET A 188 0.13 2.02 3.93
C MET A 188 0.28 0.52 4.20
N ALA A 189 -0.85 -0.19 4.17
CA ALA A 189 -0.86 -1.64 4.25
C ALA A 189 -0.40 -2.21 2.90
N ARG A 190 0.79 -2.82 2.86
CA ARG A 190 1.15 -3.72 1.77
C ARG A 190 0.71 -5.11 2.15
N TYR A 191 -0.37 -5.56 1.55
CA TYR A 191 -0.57 -6.97 1.33
C TYR A 191 -0.36 -7.18 -0.16
N THR A 192 0.63 -7.98 -0.47
CA THR A 192 1.10 -8.25 -1.83
C THR A 192 0.11 -9.07 -2.65
N ASP A 193 -1.02 -9.47 -2.06
CA ASP A 193 -2.13 -10.10 -2.74
C ASP A 193 -3.30 -9.14 -2.87
N ILE A 194 -3.85 -9.10 -4.07
CA ILE A 194 -5.09 -8.38 -4.40
C ILE A 194 -6.25 -8.90 -3.52
N ASP A 195 -6.11 -10.09 -2.92
CA ASP A 195 -7.07 -10.78 -2.07
C ASP A 195 -7.07 -10.32 -0.60
N PHE A 196 -6.24 -9.33 -0.23
CA PHE A 196 -6.20 -8.79 1.14
C PHE A 196 -7.55 -8.30 1.68
N PHE A 197 -8.45 -7.88 0.80
CA PHE A 197 -9.75 -7.37 1.23
C PHE A 197 -10.78 -8.46 1.56
N ASP A 198 -10.36 -9.72 1.66
CA ASP A 198 -11.17 -10.77 2.28
C ASP A 198 -11.63 -10.32 3.67
N GLU A 199 -12.94 -10.43 3.91
CA GLU A 199 -13.65 -9.74 4.99
C GLU A 199 -13.12 -10.06 6.40
N GLU A 200 -12.40 -11.17 6.58
CA GLU A 200 -11.91 -11.62 7.88
C GLU A 200 -10.70 -10.82 8.41
N ASP A 201 -9.91 -10.16 7.55
CA ASP A 201 -8.67 -9.47 7.94
C ASP A 201 -8.74 -7.93 7.82
N ARG A 202 -9.90 -7.39 7.41
CA ARG A 202 -10.18 -5.95 7.53
C ARG A 202 -10.37 -5.62 9.01
N GLY A 203 -9.25 -5.41 9.68
CA GLY A 203 -9.18 -5.17 11.12
C GLY A 203 -10.22 -4.15 11.57
N SER A 204 -10.67 -4.22 12.82
CA SER A 204 -11.69 -3.32 13.39
C SER A 204 -11.23 -1.86 13.55
N ARG A 205 -10.13 -1.46 12.88
CA ARG A 205 -9.52 -0.15 13.02
C ARG A 205 -9.91 0.72 11.83
N PRO A 206 -10.47 1.91 12.07
CA PRO A 206 -10.67 2.89 11.02
C PRO A 206 -9.32 3.32 10.45
N GLY A 207 -9.25 3.43 9.13
CA GLY A 207 -8.02 3.83 8.46
C GLY A 207 -8.21 4.08 6.97
N PHE A 208 -7.20 4.70 6.37
CA PHE A 208 -7.09 4.84 4.93
C PHE A 208 -5.97 3.91 4.46
N TYR A 209 -6.33 2.86 3.74
CA TYR A 209 -5.45 1.81 3.25
C TYR A 209 -5.34 1.88 1.73
N ILE A 210 -4.11 1.79 1.23
CA ILE A 210 -3.83 1.85 -0.21
C ILE A 210 -2.97 0.67 -0.65
N VAL A 211 -3.31 0.10 -1.80
CA VAL A 211 -2.52 -0.93 -2.47
C VAL A 211 -1.97 -0.35 -3.77
N ILE A 212 -0.66 -0.46 -3.93
CA ILE A 212 0.06 0.07 -5.09
C ILE A 212 0.75 -1.07 -5.83
N GLN A 213 0.53 -1.11 -7.13
CA GLN A 213 1.19 -2.02 -8.06
C GLN A 213 1.67 -1.23 -9.27
N ASP A 214 2.89 -1.49 -9.74
CA ASP A 214 3.48 -0.85 -10.92
C ASP A 214 3.40 0.68 -10.92
N LYS A 215 3.56 1.29 -9.73
CA LYS A 215 3.50 2.75 -9.51
C LYS A 215 2.11 3.36 -9.72
N HIS A 216 1.05 2.57 -9.60
CA HIS A 216 -0.35 3.01 -9.64
C HIS A 216 -1.13 2.50 -8.44
N ILE A 217 -2.13 3.25 -8.01
CA ILE A 217 -3.03 2.83 -6.93
C ILE A 217 -4.07 1.89 -7.53
N ILE A 218 -4.01 0.63 -7.12
CA ILE A 218 -4.92 -0.41 -7.59
C ILE A 218 -5.95 -0.82 -6.54
N GLY A 219 -5.71 -0.52 -5.27
CA GLY A 219 -6.65 -0.80 -4.18
C GLY A 219 -6.75 0.39 -3.24
N LEU A 220 -7.96 0.70 -2.79
CA LEU A 220 -8.24 1.75 -1.83
C LEU A 220 -9.34 1.28 -0.87
N ASP A 221 -9.06 1.33 0.41
CA ASP A 221 -10.02 1.05 1.47
C ASP A 221 -10.03 2.19 2.48
N ILE A 222 -11.22 2.73 2.71
CA ILE A 222 -11.48 3.85 3.62
C ILE A 222 -12.63 3.47 4.56
N HIS A 223 -12.69 2.21 4.99
CA HIS A 223 -13.75 1.75 5.88
C HIS A 223 -13.72 2.41 7.27
N LEU A 224 -14.87 2.48 7.93
CA LEU A 224 -15.02 3.01 9.31
C LEU A 224 -14.62 4.48 9.52
N ASN A 225 -14.58 5.32 8.48
CA ASN A 225 -14.14 6.72 8.58
C ASN A 225 -15.28 7.76 8.78
N GLN A 226 -16.50 7.30 9.05
CA GLN A 226 -17.69 8.16 9.30
C GLN A 226 -18.01 9.15 8.16
N LEU A 227 -17.50 8.91 6.95
CA LEU A 227 -17.62 9.83 5.81
C LEU A 227 -19.09 10.07 5.47
N LYS A 228 -19.50 11.33 5.37
CA LYS A 228 -20.88 11.71 4.99
C LYS A 228 -21.08 11.84 3.48
N GLU A 229 -19.99 12.08 2.77
CA GLU A 229 -19.98 12.29 1.32
C GLU A 229 -18.94 11.39 0.67
N PHE A 230 -19.19 11.01 -0.58
CA PHE A 230 -18.25 10.25 -1.39
C PHE A 230 -17.03 11.11 -1.72
N PRO A 231 -15.79 10.70 -1.38
CA PRO A 231 -14.59 11.49 -1.68
C PRO A 231 -14.34 11.60 -3.20
N LYS A 232 -14.57 12.80 -3.77
CA LYS A 232 -14.43 13.03 -5.23
C LYS A 232 -13.00 12.80 -5.75
N ALA A 233 -12.00 12.92 -4.88
CA ALA A 233 -10.59 12.65 -5.20
C ALA A 233 -10.38 11.23 -5.74
N ILE A 234 -11.19 10.25 -5.32
CA ILE A 234 -11.11 8.85 -5.76
C ILE A 234 -11.22 8.75 -7.29
N PHE A 235 -11.98 9.63 -7.94
CA PHE A 235 -12.16 9.58 -9.40
C PHE A 235 -10.90 9.90 -10.21
N LYS A 236 -9.86 10.44 -9.58
CA LYS A 236 -8.54 10.62 -10.20
C LYS A 236 -7.70 9.33 -10.19
N LEU A 237 -8.09 8.31 -9.42
CA LEU A 237 -7.40 7.01 -9.32
C LEU A 237 -7.81 6.09 -10.48
N ARG A 238 -7.36 6.42 -11.70
CA ARG A 238 -7.85 5.79 -12.95
C ARG A 238 -7.55 4.30 -13.07
N TYR A 239 -6.56 3.78 -12.32
CA TYR A 239 -6.12 2.39 -12.33
C TYR A 239 -6.71 1.55 -11.20
N LEU A 240 -7.64 2.12 -10.42
CA LEU A 240 -8.22 1.46 -9.27
C LEU A 240 -9.00 0.21 -9.69
N LYS A 241 -8.64 -0.92 -9.10
CA LYS A 241 -9.28 -2.23 -9.29
C LYS A 241 -10.17 -2.62 -8.12
N LYS A 242 -9.81 -2.22 -6.89
CA LYS A 242 -10.59 -2.53 -5.69
C LYS A 242 -10.88 -1.26 -4.89
N LEU A 243 -12.15 -1.03 -4.54
CA LEU A 243 -12.59 0.12 -3.76
C LEU A 243 -13.53 -0.31 -2.64
N TYR A 244 -13.15 0.01 -1.41
CA TYR A 244 -13.92 -0.28 -0.21
C TYR A 244 -14.20 1.00 0.57
N LEU A 245 -15.47 1.29 0.80
CA LEU A 245 -15.95 2.45 1.56
C LEU A 245 -16.94 1.99 2.63
N ASP A 246 -16.78 0.76 3.12
CA ASP A 246 -17.70 0.11 4.05
C ASP A 246 -17.78 0.86 5.39
N TYR A 247 -18.89 0.73 6.11
CA TYR A 247 -19.07 1.34 7.43
C TYR A 247 -18.83 2.86 7.47
N ASN A 248 -19.41 3.58 6.50
CA ASN A 248 -19.41 5.04 6.47
C ASN A 248 -20.86 5.57 6.56
N ASN A 249 -21.04 6.88 6.39
CA ASN A 249 -22.36 7.54 6.39
C ASN A 249 -22.72 8.11 5.00
N ILE A 250 -22.17 7.53 3.92
CA ILE A 250 -22.31 8.06 2.57
C ILE A 250 -23.72 7.76 2.06
N SER A 251 -24.40 8.77 1.52
CA SER A 251 -25.79 8.66 1.05
C SER A 251 -25.95 8.60 -0.47
N VAL A 252 -24.89 8.94 -1.21
CA VAL A 252 -24.91 9.06 -2.66
C VAL A 252 -23.61 8.54 -3.27
N ILE A 253 -23.72 7.70 -4.30
CA ILE A 253 -22.63 7.39 -5.23
C ILE A 253 -22.73 8.35 -6.42
N PRO A 254 -21.71 9.20 -6.68
CA PRO A 254 -21.72 10.09 -7.83
C PRO A 254 -21.66 9.34 -9.18
N ASN A 255 -22.20 9.95 -10.25
CA ASN A 255 -22.18 9.34 -11.59
C ASN A 255 -20.76 9.19 -12.14
N GLU A 256 -19.82 9.99 -11.63
CA GLU A 256 -18.40 9.98 -11.92
C GLU A 256 -17.71 8.65 -11.55
N ILE A 257 -18.37 7.74 -10.82
CA ILE A 257 -17.88 6.37 -10.61
C ILE A 257 -17.51 5.65 -11.93
N ILE A 258 -18.13 6.03 -13.05
CA ILE A 258 -17.80 5.56 -14.41
C ILE A 258 -16.34 5.83 -14.82
N HIS A 259 -15.65 6.74 -14.13
CA HIS A 259 -14.25 7.05 -14.34
C HIS A 259 -13.29 5.94 -13.88
N LEU A 260 -13.73 5.08 -12.96
CA LEU A 260 -12.96 3.95 -12.43
C LEU A 260 -13.12 2.73 -13.35
N LYS A 261 -12.63 2.85 -14.58
CA LYS A 261 -12.93 1.89 -15.65
C LYS A 261 -12.43 0.48 -15.37
N TYR A 262 -11.41 0.31 -14.55
CA TYR A 262 -10.79 -0.98 -14.23
C TYR A 262 -11.27 -1.58 -12.90
N LEU A 263 -12.35 -1.03 -12.32
CA LEU A 263 -12.86 -1.50 -11.05
C LEU A 263 -13.44 -2.92 -11.20
N ILE A 264 -12.94 -3.83 -10.38
CA ILE A 264 -13.29 -5.26 -10.30
C ILE A 264 -14.11 -5.52 -9.04
N ASP A 265 -13.67 -4.98 -7.91
CA ASP A 265 -14.35 -5.11 -6.62
C ASP A 265 -14.77 -3.75 -6.09
N PHE A 266 -16.05 -3.62 -5.76
CA PHE A 266 -16.59 -2.40 -5.17
C PHE A 266 -17.52 -2.72 -4.01
N SER A 267 -17.22 -2.17 -2.84
CA SER A 267 -18.07 -2.31 -1.66
C SER A 267 -18.37 -0.98 -0.98
N MET A 268 -19.62 -0.81 -0.61
CA MET A 268 -20.13 0.26 0.26
C MET A 268 -21.16 -0.30 1.25
N LYS A 269 -20.88 -1.45 1.83
CA LYS A 269 -21.71 -2.07 2.88
C LYS A 269 -21.81 -1.13 4.08
N HIS A 270 -22.93 -1.21 4.82
CA HIS A 270 -23.14 -0.38 6.01
C HIS A 270 -22.95 1.12 5.75
N ASN A 271 -23.68 1.65 4.78
CA ASN A 271 -23.76 3.08 4.46
C ASN A 271 -25.23 3.55 4.52
N LYS A 272 -25.54 4.72 3.95
CA LYS A 272 -26.89 5.31 3.93
C LYS A 272 -27.40 5.54 2.51
N LEU A 273 -26.99 4.67 1.59
CA LEU A 273 -27.30 4.82 0.17
C LEU A 273 -28.80 4.64 -0.05
N SER A 274 -29.45 5.65 -0.64
CA SER A 274 -30.90 5.61 -0.92
C SER A 274 -31.23 5.22 -2.36
N TYR A 275 -30.26 5.38 -3.28
CA TYR A 275 -30.37 4.98 -4.68
C TYR A 275 -29.02 4.55 -5.23
N LEU A 276 -29.07 3.73 -6.28
CA LEU A 276 -27.91 3.29 -7.05
C LEU A 276 -27.86 4.06 -8.38
N PRO A 277 -26.76 4.72 -8.74
CA PRO A 277 -26.66 5.42 -10.03
C PRO A 277 -26.55 4.42 -11.18
N ARG A 278 -27.18 4.74 -12.32
CA ARG A 278 -27.12 3.91 -13.54
C ARG A 278 -25.70 3.73 -14.10
N SER A 279 -24.77 4.61 -13.73
CA SER A 279 -23.37 4.55 -14.17
C SER A 279 -22.64 3.29 -13.68
N ILE A 280 -23.05 2.68 -12.56
CA ILE A 280 -22.43 1.44 -12.06
C ILE A 280 -22.60 0.30 -13.05
N GLY A 281 -23.75 0.22 -13.72
CA GLY A 281 -23.99 -0.78 -14.75
C GLY A 281 -23.10 -0.65 -16.00
N LYS A 282 -22.30 0.43 -16.11
CA LYS A 282 -21.34 0.65 -17.20
C LYS A 282 -19.89 0.28 -16.84
N LEU A 283 -19.64 -0.21 -15.62
CA LEU A 283 -18.32 -0.69 -15.22
C LEU A 283 -18.10 -2.08 -15.81
N GLU A 284 -17.38 -2.15 -16.93
CA GLU A 284 -17.26 -3.37 -17.76
C GLU A 284 -16.52 -4.52 -17.06
N PHE A 285 -15.60 -4.19 -16.14
CA PHE A 285 -14.78 -5.16 -15.40
C PHE A 285 -15.28 -5.45 -13.99
N LEU A 286 -16.40 -4.85 -13.56
CA LEU A 286 -16.89 -5.03 -12.20
C LEU A 286 -17.45 -6.45 -12.02
N GLU A 287 -16.82 -7.23 -11.15
CA GLU A 287 -17.17 -8.62 -10.86
C GLU A 287 -17.93 -8.73 -9.53
N ASN A 288 -17.54 -7.94 -8.52
CA ASN A 288 -18.09 -8.02 -7.17
C ASN A 288 -18.67 -6.67 -6.73
N LEU A 289 -19.96 -6.66 -6.39
CA LEU A 289 -20.66 -5.48 -5.90
C LEU A 289 -21.28 -5.73 -4.52
N GLY A 290 -20.69 -5.12 -3.49
CA GLY A 290 -21.15 -5.19 -2.10
C GLY A 290 -21.91 -3.95 -1.66
N LEU A 291 -23.19 -4.08 -1.37
CA LEU A 291 -24.08 -2.96 -0.99
C LEU A 291 -25.05 -3.34 0.15
N ASP A 292 -24.72 -4.39 0.91
CA ASP A 292 -25.50 -4.83 2.07
C ASP A 292 -25.69 -3.70 3.10
N ASN A 293 -26.79 -3.73 3.86
CA ASN A 293 -27.07 -2.78 4.93
C ASN A 293 -27.02 -1.31 4.45
N ASN A 294 -27.90 -0.98 3.51
CA ASN A 294 -28.14 0.37 3.01
C ASN A 294 -29.67 0.63 2.94
N ASP A 295 -30.09 1.79 2.42
CA ASP A 295 -31.49 2.18 2.28
C ASP A 295 -31.98 2.12 0.82
N LEU A 296 -31.40 1.23 0.00
CA LEU A 296 -31.69 1.17 -1.44
C LEU A 296 -33.13 0.70 -1.67
N LYS A 297 -33.92 1.50 -2.38
CA LYS A 297 -35.33 1.17 -2.70
C LYS A 297 -35.51 0.38 -3.98
N SER A 298 -34.56 0.48 -4.92
CA SER A 298 -34.63 -0.20 -6.20
C SER A 298 -33.24 -0.39 -6.80
N ILE A 299 -33.11 -1.41 -7.64
CA ILE A 299 -31.95 -1.55 -8.54
C ILE A 299 -32.39 -0.94 -9.89
N PRO A 300 -31.73 0.10 -10.40
CA PRO A 300 -32.11 0.72 -11.65
C PRO A 300 -31.92 -0.26 -12.81
N ASP A 301 -32.72 -0.09 -13.87
CA ASP A 301 -32.50 -0.78 -15.13
C ASP A 301 -31.23 -0.23 -15.81
N MET A 302 -30.07 -0.80 -15.45
CA MET A 302 -28.76 -0.25 -15.78
C MET A 302 -27.78 -1.26 -16.39
N PHE A 303 -28.01 -2.56 -16.18
CA PHE A 303 -27.05 -3.57 -16.62
C PHE A 303 -26.94 -3.57 -18.14
N VAL A 304 -25.70 -3.63 -18.62
CA VAL A 304 -25.37 -3.72 -20.05
C VAL A 304 -25.09 -5.17 -20.43
N LYS A 305 -25.11 -5.45 -21.74
CA LYS A 305 -24.82 -6.78 -22.26
C LYS A 305 -23.39 -7.19 -21.87
N ASN A 306 -23.22 -8.43 -21.42
CA ASN A 306 -21.93 -9.00 -21.00
C ASN A 306 -21.28 -8.26 -19.83
N CYS A 307 -22.10 -7.76 -18.89
CA CYS A 307 -21.58 -7.27 -17.62
C CYS A 307 -20.79 -8.39 -16.92
N ALA A 308 -19.60 -8.06 -16.41
CA ALA A 308 -18.69 -9.00 -15.75
C ALA A 308 -19.14 -9.42 -14.34
N LEU A 309 -20.24 -8.86 -13.82
CA LEU A 309 -20.73 -9.14 -12.46
C LEU A 309 -20.94 -10.63 -12.23
N GLN A 310 -20.30 -11.14 -11.18
CA GLN A 310 -20.38 -12.51 -10.70
C GLN A 310 -21.09 -12.58 -9.34
N HIS A 311 -20.87 -11.60 -8.47
CA HIS A 311 -21.46 -11.58 -7.13
C HIS A 311 -22.08 -10.21 -6.84
N ILE A 312 -23.36 -10.21 -6.44
CA ILE A 312 -24.09 -9.01 -6.04
C ILE A 312 -24.66 -9.23 -4.64
N TYR A 313 -24.26 -8.38 -3.69
CA TYR A 313 -24.73 -8.40 -2.31
C TYR A 313 -25.57 -7.16 -2.01
N LEU A 314 -26.86 -7.36 -1.76
CA LEU A 314 -27.87 -6.32 -1.54
C LEU A 314 -28.77 -6.68 -0.35
N ASN A 315 -28.28 -7.48 0.59
CA ASN A 315 -29.06 -7.87 1.77
C ASN A 315 -29.37 -6.65 2.64
N PHE A 316 -30.44 -6.73 3.43
CA PHE A 316 -30.82 -5.70 4.39
C PHE A 316 -30.92 -4.31 3.73
N ASN A 317 -31.73 -4.24 2.68
CA ASN A 317 -32.06 -3.00 1.97
C ASN A 317 -33.60 -2.87 1.90
N LEU A 318 -34.11 -1.93 1.11
CA LEU A 318 -35.54 -1.66 0.94
C LEU A 318 -36.03 -1.99 -0.47
N ILE A 319 -35.34 -2.88 -1.18
CA ILE A 319 -35.55 -3.13 -2.61
C ILE A 319 -36.90 -3.82 -2.82
N ASP A 320 -37.75 -3.21 -3.63
CA ASP A 320 -39.10 -3.73 -3.92
C ASP A 320 -39.19 -4.54 -5.21
N LYS A 321 -38.21 -4.36 -6.12
CA LYS A 321 -38.19 -5.01 -7.43
C LYS A 321 -36.78 -5.26 -7.96
N ILE A 322 -36.62 -6.41 -8.62
CA ILE A 322 -35.45 -6.75 -9.44
C ILE A 322 -35.71 -6.30 -10.90
N PRO A 323 -34.79 -5.56 -11.55
CA PRO A 323 -34.96 -5.06 -12.92
C PRO A 323 -34.79 -6.19 -13.94
N GLU A 324 -35.50 -6.10 -15.08
CA GLU A 324 -35.42 -7.11 -16.15
C GLU A 324 -34.02 -7.22 -16.78
N SER A 325 -33.23 -6.13 -16.75
CA SER A 325 -31.86 -6.13 -17.26
C SER A 325 -30.88 -6.97 -16.46
N ILE A 326 -31.24 -7.48 -15.27
CA ILE A 326 -30.40 -8.44 -14.54
C ILE A 326 -30.02 -9.64 -15.42
N SER A 327 -30.91 -10.05 -16.34
CA SER A 327 -30.66 -11.12 -17.32
C SER A 327 -29.46 -10.89 -18.24
N LYS A 328 -28.96 -9.66 -18.33
CA LYS A 328 -27.77 -9.30 -19.13
C LYS A 328 -26.45 -9.66 -18.42
N CYS A 329 -26.47 -9.87 -17.11
CA CYS A 329 -25.32 -10.31 -16.31
C CYS A 329 -25.14 -11.83 -16.43
N LYS A 330 -24.71 -12.31 -17.60
CA LYS A 330 -24.60 -13.74 -17.92
C LYS A 330 -23.59 -14.50 -17.05
N HIS A 331 -22.66 -13.78 -16.44
CA HIS A 331 -21.63 -14.32 -15.53
C HIS A 331 -22.06 -14.31 -14.06
N LEU A 332 -23.28 -13.82 -13.74
CA LEU A 332 -23.75 -13.73 -12.36
C LEU A 332 -23.92 -15.12 -11.76
N LYS A 333 -23.16 -15.40 -10.69
CA LYS A 333 -23.16 -16.65 -9.92
C LYS A 333 -23.96 -16.53 -8.63
N GLN A 334 -23.87 -15.40 -7.93
CA GLN A 334 -24.59 -15.21 -6.67
C GLN A 334 -25.32 -13.87 -6.63
N LEU A 335 -26.58 -13.93 -6.20
CA LEU A 335 -27.43 -12.76 -5.98
C LEU A 335 -28.05 -12.82 -4.58
N HIS A 336 -27.60 -11.94 -3.69
CA HIS A 336 -28.07 -11.88 -2.32
C HIS A 336 -28.99 -10.68 -2.10
N LEU A 337 -30.24 -10.95 -1.73
CA LEU A 337 -31.33 -9.98 -1.53
C LEU A 337 -32.13 -10.30 -0.26
N GLU A 338 -31.51 -10.94 0.74
CA GLU A 338 -32.17 -11.25 2.02
C GLU A 338 -32.63 -9.97 2.72
N ASN A 339 -33.78 -10.04 3.40
CA ASN A 339 -34.41 -8.94 4.13
C ASN A 339 -34.55 -7.67 3.29
N ASN A 340 -35.31 -7.78 2.20
CA ASN A 340 -35.74 -6.69 1.33
C ASN A 340 -37.28 -6.66 1.26
N ASN A 341 -37.83 -5.80 0.40
CA ASN A 341 -39.28 -5.61 0.21
C ASN A 341 -39.81 -6.28 -1.06
N LEU A 342 -39.14 -7.32 -1.57
CA LEU A 342 -39.53 -7.97 -2.81
C LEU A 342 -40.89 -8.66 -2.66
N THR A 343 -41.79 -8.36 -3.59
CA THR A 343 -43.12 -8.98 -3.67
C THR A 343 -43.30 -9.82 -4.93
N SER A 344 -42.34 -9.78 -5.87
CA SER A 344 -42.37 -10.59 -7.08
C SER A 344 -40.95 -10.83 -7.61
N ILE A 345 -40.83 -11.83 -8.49
CA ILE A 345 -39.59 -12.19 -9.16
C ILE A 345 -39.79 -12.04 -10.66
N PRO A 346 -38.90 -11.32 -11.38
CA PRO A 346 -39.05 -11.17 -12.82
C PRO A 346 -38.69 -12.47 -13.57
N ASN A 347 -39.40 -12.75 -14.66
CA ASN A 347 -39.15 -13.95 -15.48
C ASN A 347 -37.73 -13.97 -16.08
N SER A 348 -37.11 -12.81 -16.25
CA SER A 348 -35.73 -12.65 -16.73
C SER A 348 -34.67 -13.33 -15.86
N LEU A 349 -34.92 -13.60 -14.57
CA LEU A 349 -33.96 -14.37 -13.76
C LEU A 349 -33.71 -15.78 -14.33
N SER A 350 -34.69 -16.35 -15.05
CA SER A 350 -34.55 -17.65 -15.72
C SER A 350 -33.53 -17.64 -16.87
N LEU A 351 -33.13 -16.45 -17.34
CA LEU A 351 -32.14 -16.25 -18.41
C LEU A 351 -30.70 -16.16 -17.87
N LEU A 352 -30.49 -16.24 -16.56
CA LEU A 352 -29.16 -16.28 -15.95
C LEU A 352 -28.58 -17.68 -16.08
N GLU A 353 -27.58 -17.82 -16.95
CA GLU A 353 -26.99 -19.11 -17.30
C GLU A 353 -26.02 -19.64 -16.24
N SER A 354 -25.25 -18.72 -15.62
CA SER A 354 -24.20 -19.06 -14.64
C SER A 354 -24.66 -18.96 -13.19
N ILE A 355 -25.93 -18.63 -12.92
CA ILE A 355 -26.40 -18.43 -11.54
C ILE A 355 -26.27 -19.73 -10.76
N GLU A 356 -25.75 -19.67 -9.55
CA GLU A 356 -25.56 -20.81 -8.65
C GLU A 356 -26.45 -20.66 -7.42
N TRP A 357 -26.60 -19.43 -6.90
CA TRP A 357 -27.37 -19.14 -5.71
C TRP A 357 -28.09 -17.78 -5.78
N ILE A 358 -29.36 -17.76 -5.39
CA ILE A 358 -30.15 -16.56 -5.13
C ILE A 358 -30.70 -16.63 -3.71
N ASN A 359 -30.33 -15.71 -2.83
CA ASN A 359 -30.91 -15.60 -1.49
C ASN A 359 -31.99 -14.52 -1.48
N LEU A 360 -33.25 -14.91 -1.27
CA LEU A 360 -34.43 -14.03 -1.18
C LEU A 360 -35.10 -14.12 0.21
N LYS A 361 -34.40 -14.65 1.21
CA LYS A 361 -34.97 -14.86 2.53
C LYS A 361 -35.50 -13.57 3.15
N GLY A 362 -36.61 -13.65 3.89
CA GLY A 362 -37.15 -12.48 4.61
C GLY A 362 -37.71 -11.39 3.70
N ASN A 363 -38.12 -11.74 2.47
CA ASN A 363 -38.90 -10.87 1.59
C ASN A 363 -40.40 -11.17 1.69
N GLY A 364 -41.23 -10.32 1.09
CA GLY A 364 -42.69 -10.46 1.02
C GLY A 364 -43.19 -11.38 -0.10
N LEU A 365 -42.42 -12.40 -0.47
CA LEU A 365 -42.75 -13.33 -1.56
C LEU A 365 -43.78 -14.37 -1.13
N ARG A 366 -44.78 -14.63 -1.98
CA ARG A 366 -45.81 -15.65 -1.82
C ARG A 366 -45.66 -16.73 -2.89
N GLU A 367 -46.26 -17.89 -2.68
CA GLU A 367 -46.20 -19.02 -3.64
C GLU A 367 -46.67 -18.63 -5.05
N GLU A 368 -47.66 -17.75 -5.17
CA GLU A 368 -48.19 -17.22 -6.44
C GLU A 368 -47.20 -16.34 -7.21
N ASN A 369 -46.16 -15.81 -6.55
CA ASN A 369 -45.13 -14.97 -7.18
C ASN A 369 -44.08 -15.79 -7.96
N PHE A 370 -44.07 -17.11 -7.77
CA PHE A 370 -43.24 -18.03 -8.53
C PHE A 370 -44.09 -18.53 -9.71
N SER A 371 -43.98 -17.87 -10.87
CA SER A 371 -44.69 -18.34 -12.05
C SER A 371 -44.24 -19.76 -12.39
N LEU A 372 -45.16 -20.60 -12.87
CA LEU A 372 -44.87 -21.96 -13.38
C LEU A 372 -43.80 -21.97 -14.49
N ALA A 373 -43.49 -20.82 -15.10
CA ALA A 373 -42.47 -20.63 -16.13
C ALA A 373 -41.06 -20.43 -15.58
N THR A 374 -40.91 -20.23 -14.26
CA THR A 374 -39.60 -20.19 -13.61
C THR A 374 -39.00 -21.59 -13.70
N ASN A 375 -37.98 -21.75 -14.55
CA ASN A 375 -37.31 -23.02 -14.81
C ASN A 375 -37.09 -23.79 -13.49
N LYS A 376 -37.55 -25.05 -13.38
CA LYS A 376 -37.38 -25.89 -12.17
C LYS A 376 -35.93 -25.89 -11.65
N HIS A 377 -34.96 -25.70 -12.53
CA HIS A 377 -33.55 -25.58 -12.19
C HIS A 377 -33.20 -24.27 -11.44
N LEU A 378 -33.87 -23.15 -11.75
CA LEU A 378 -33.70 -21.90 -11.04
C LEU A 378 -34.27 -21.97 -9.62
N TYR A 379 -35.43 -22.63 -9.44
CA TYR A 379 -36.06 -22.76 -8.12
C TYR A 379 -35.16 -23.46 -7.10
N LYS A 380 -34.37 -24.46 -7.53
CA LYS A 380 -33.40 -25.16 -6.66
C LYS A 380 -32.25 -24.28 -6.17
N LYS A 381 -32.02 -23.14 -6.84
CA LYS A 381 -30.96 -22.18 -6.52
C LYS A 381 -31.48 -21.05 -5.62
N ILE A 382 -32.78 -20.97 -5.38
CA ILE A 382 -33.40 -19.93 -4.57
C ILE A 382 -33.52 -20.38 -3.12
N THR A 383 -33.09 -19.53 -2.19
CA THR A 383 -33.37 -19.64 -0.75
C THR A 383 -34.44 -18.60 -0.39
N LEU A 384 -35.48 -19.01 0.35
CA LEU A 384 -36.63 -18.20 0.76
C LEU A 384 -36.71 -18.00 2.28
#